data_AF-A0A4Q2U834-F1
#
_entry.id   AF-A0A4Q2U834-F1
#
_cell.length_a   1.000
_cell.length_b   1.000
_cell.length_c   1.000
_cell.angle_alpha   90.00
_cell.angle_beta   90.00
_cell.angle_gamma   90.00
#
_symmetry.space_group_name_H-M   'P 1'
#
loop_
_entity.id
_entity.type
_entity.pdbx_description
1 polymer ?
#
loop_
_entity_poly.entity_id
_entity_poly.type
_entity_poly.pdbx_seq_one_letter_code
_entity_poly.pdbx_strand_id
1 'polypeptide(L)'
;MPATLNRFGLAVSALTAAGAVALWQPSASAGQPRPVAEADDPLQVLADVVLIESDCRQFNVDYGRLFAYAERNGIRPVDIMPFGERRAAFDADYRRRARDTQGSRLCGALAQDRDALIPGVFTAR
;
A
#
# COMPACT_ATOMS: atom_id res chain seq x y z
N MET A 1 30.61 -48.50 37.16
CA MET A 1 31.66 -47.47 37.35
C MET A 1 32.88 -47.91 36.56
N PRO A 2 33.74 -47.05 35.99
CA PRO A 2 33.66 -45.61 35.72
C PRO A 2 34.24 -45.21 34.33
N ALA A 3 34.36 -43.89 34.12
CA ALA A 3 35.55 -43.22 33.58
C ALA A 3 35.87 -43.32 32.07
N THR A 4 35.56 -42.29 31.28
CA THR A 4 36.33 -41.05 31.03
C THR A 4 37.46 -41.13 29.98
N LEU A 5 37.30 -40.23 29.00
CA LEU A 5 38.29 -39.35 28.37
C LEU A 5 39.30 -39.85 27.32
N ASN A 6 39.27 -39.09 26.23
CA ASN A 6 40.39 -38.60 25.41
C ASN A 6 41.05 -39.58 24.44
N ARG A 7 41.02 -39.27 23.13
CA ARG A 7 42.01 -38.36 22.52
C ARG A 7 41.72 -38.13 21.03
N PHE A 8 41.96 -36.89 20.65
CA PHE A 8 42.13 -36.30 19.33
C PHE A 8 42.88 -37.16 18.30
N GLY A 9 42.50 -37.01 17.02
CA GLY A 9 43.33 -37.43 15.89
C GLY A 9 42.70 -37.22 14.51
N LEU A 10 42.53 -35.95 14.11
CA LEU A 10 42.75 -35.39 12.76
C LEU A 10 42.24 -36.14 11.51
N ALA A 11 41.27 -35.54 10.80
CA ALA A 11 41.39 -35.36 9.35
C ALA A 11 40.66 -34.09 8.90
N VAL A 12 41.46 -33.19 8.35
CA VAL A 12 41.17 -31.86 7.81
C VAL A 12 40.50 -31.98 6.44
N SER A 13 39.48 -31.17 6.16
CA SER A 13 39.17 -30.60 4.84
C SER A 13 38.18 -29.46 5.06
N ALA A 14 38.65 -28.22 5.27
CA ALA A 14 39.04 -27.27 4.23
C ALA A 14 37.83 -26.83 3.36
N LEU A 15 37.15 -25.79 3.80
CA LEU A 15 36.55 -24.78 2.91
C LEU A 15 36.50 -23.43 3.63
N THR A 16 37.63 -22.74 3.51
CA THR A 16 37.72 -21.28 3.28
C THR A 16 36.60 -20.79 2.36
N ALA A 17 36.11 -19.56 2.40
CA ALA A 17 36.29 -18.41 3.26
C ALA A 17 35.37 -17.33 2.63
N ALA A 18 34.53 -16.70 3.44
CA ALA A 18 33.91 -15.38 3.26
C ALA A 18 32.75 -15.36 4.26
N GLY A 19 32.88 -14.76 5.45
CA GLY A 19 33.28 -13.37 5.59
C GLY A 19 32.10 -12.47 5.22
N ALA A 20 30.97 -12.61 5.90
CA ALA A 20 29.97 -11.56 5.98
C ALA A 20 29.29 -11.65 7.34
N VAL A 21 29.84 -10.88 8.28
CA VAL A 21 29.12 -10.41 9.45
C VAL A 21 27.87 -9.72 8.89
N ALA A 22 26.69 -10.30 9.08
CA ALA A 22 25.43 -9.59 8.84
C ALA A 22 25.27 -8.57 9.97
N LEU A 23 26.02 -7.47 9.82
CA LEU A 23 25.83 -6.23 10.53
C LEU A 23 24.39 -5.77 10.32
N TRP A 24 23.74 -5.40 11.41
CA TRP A 24 22.53 -4.60 11.40
C TRP A 24 22.67 -3.43 10.43
N GLN A 25 21.80 -3.37 9.42
CA GLN A 25 21.55 -2.15 8.66
C GLN A 25 20.07 -1.80 8.75
N PRO A 26 19.67 -0.78 9.54
CA PRO A 26 18.47 -0.04 9.25
C PRO A 26 18.79 0.91 8.09
N SER A 27 18.25 0.63 6.91
CA SER A 27 18.29 1.58 5.78
C SER A 27 16.97 1.53 5.03
N ALA A 28 16.25 2.63 5.19
CA ALA A 28 14.99 2.95 4.53
C ALA A 28 15.18 3.19 3.02
N SER A 29 14.05 3.12 2.31
CA SER A 29 13.77 3.81 1.04
C SER A 29 14.57 3.41 -0.20
N ALA A 30 14.02 2.46 -0.94
CA ALA A 30 13.85 2.60 -2.38
C ALA A 30 12.51 1.96 -2.72
N GLY A 31 11.66 2.68 -3.46
CA GLY A 31 10.29 2.27 -3.78
C GLY A 31 10.24 0.82 -4.23
N GLN A 32 9.63 -0.02 -3.41
CA GLN A 32 9.17 -1.32 -3.90
C GLN A 32 8.15 -1.00 -4.98
N PRO A 33 8.36 -1.44 -6.23
CA PRO A 33 7.30 -1.39 -7.22
C PRO A 33 6.14 -2.17 -6.62
N ARG A 34 5.01 -1.50 -6.40
CA ARG A 34 3.78 -2.13 -5.93
C ARG A 34 3.55 -3.38 -6.79
N PRO A 35 3.33 -4.56 -6.19
CA PRO A 35 3.07 -5.77 -6.97
C PRO A 35 1.91 -5.50 -7.93
N VAL A 36 2.11 -5.85 -9.20
CA VAL A 36 1.29 -5.49 -10.38
C VAL A 36 -0.16 -6.03 -10.34
N ALA A 37 -0.53 -6.79 -9.31
CA ALA A 37 -1.93 -7.12 -9.01
C ALA A 37 -2.71 -5.94 -8.38
N GLU A 38 -1.98 -4.94 -7.89
CA GLU A 38 -2.43 -3.64 -7.37
C GLU A 38 -2.46 -2.58 -8.49
N ALA A 39 -2.77 -2.99 -9.73
CA ALA A 39 -3.29 -2.06 -10.73
C ALA A 39 -4.58 -1.49 -10.13
N ASP A 40 -4.50 -0.23 -9.69
CA ASP A 40 -5.34 0.33 -8.62
C ASP A 40 -6.78 -0.21 -8.62
N ASP A 41 -7.09 -1.09 -7.65
CA ASP A 41 -8.45 -1.61 -7.46
C ASP A 41 -9.41 -0.41 -7.49
N PRO A 42 -10.38 -0.38 -8.42
CA PRO A 42 -11.26 0.76 -8.56
C PRO A 42 -11.98 1.10 -7.25
N LEU A 43 -12.24 0.11 -6.38
CA LEU A 43 -12.82 0.35 -5.06
C LEU A 43 -11.86 1.11 -4.12
N GLN A 44 -10.58 0.76 -4.17
CA GLN A 44 -9.53 1.46 -3.43
C GLN A 44 -9.31 2.88 -3.96
N VAL A 45 -9.40 3.11 -5.27
CA VAL A 45 -9.35 4.47 -5.87
C VAL A 45 -10.50 5.33 -5.34
N LEU A 46 -11.71 4.78 -5.29
CA LEU A 46 -12.87 5.47 -4.73
C LEU A 46 -12.65 5.84 -3.26
N ALA A 47 -12.15 4.90 -2.46
CA ALA A 47 -11.86 5.13 -1.05
C ALA A 47 -10.79 6.21 -0.86
N ASP A 48 -9.73 6.19 -1.67
CA ASP A 48 -8.65 7.18 -1.64
C ASP A 48 -9.15 8.58 -1.99
N VAL A 49 -9.98 8.74 -3.03
CA VAL A 49 -10.54 10.04 -3.45
C VAL A 49 -11.45 10.63 -2.37
N VAL A 50 -12.33 9.82 -1.79
CA VAL A 50 -13.22 10.27 -0.70
C VAL A 50 -12.42 10.66 0.54
N LEU A 51 -11.35 9.91 0.86
CA LEU A 51 -10.46 10.26 1.97
C LEU A 51 -9.72 11.57 1.71
N ILE A 52 -9.25 11.81 0.48
CA ILE A 52 -8.61 13.07 0.08
C ILE A 52 -9.58 14.23 0.27
N GLU A 53 -10.84 14.12 -0.14
CA GLU A 53 -11.82 15.19 0.07
C GLU A 53 -12.06 15.46 1.57
N SER A 54 -12.17 14.41 2.37
CA SER A 54 -12.39 14.51 3.83
C SER A 54 -11.25 15.26 4.52
N ASP A 55 -10.00 14.91 4.21
CA ASP A 55 -8.84 15.35 4.97
C ASP A 55 -8.15 16.59 4.36
N CYS A 56 -8.28 16.80 3.04
CA CYS A 56 -7.63 17.90 2.32
C CYS A 56 -8.62 19.01 1.97
N ARG A 57 -8.72 20.00 2.85
CA ARG A 57 -9.65 21.14 2.73
C ARG A 57 -9.50 22.01 1.46
N GLN A 58 -8.42 21.83 0.72
CA GLN A 58 -8.11 22.57 -0.52
C GLN A 58 -8.74 21.96 -1.78
N PHE A 59 -9.33 20.76 -1.69
CA PHE A 59 -9.91 20.06 -2.83
C PHE A 59 -11.44 19.94 -2.72
N ASN A 60 -12.13 20.02 -3.85
CA ASN A 60 -13.48 19.47 -4.04
C ASN A 60 -13.39 18.28 -5.01
N VAL A 61 -14.30 17.31 -4.88
CA VAL A 61 -14.38 16.15 -5.78
C VAL A 61 -15.50 16.31 -6.81
N ASP A 62 -15.19 16.07 -8.08
CA ASP A 62 -16.18 15.84 -9.13
C ASP A 62 -16.71 14.40 -9.03
N TYR A 63 -17.78 14.23 -8.24
CA TYR A 63 -18.43 12.95 -8.04
C TYR A 63 -19.01 12.35 -9.34
N GLY A 64 -19.34 13.17 -10.33
CA GLY A 64 -19.78 12.69 -11.65
C GLY A 64 -18.68 11.94 -12.36
N ARG A 65 -17.45 12.49 -12.37
CA ARG A 65 -16.26 11.82 -12.91
C ARG A 65 -15.89 10.59 -12.11
N LEU A 66 -15.95 10.69 -10.79
CA LEU A 66 -15.63 9.58 -9.88
C LEU A 66 -16.56 8.38 -10.09
N PHE A 67 -17.87 8.62 -10.19
CA PHE A 67 -18.84 7.56 -10.47
C PHE A 67 -18.73 7.03 -11.90
N ALA A 68 -18.48 7.88 -12.89
CA ALA A 68 -18.23 7.41 -14.25
C ALA A 68 -16.97 6.52 -14.33
N TYR A 69 -15.94 6.80 -13.53
CA TYR A 69 -14.78 5.91 -13.38
C TYR A 69 -15.17 4.58 -12.74
N ALA A 70 -15.93 4.59 -11.65
CA ALA A 70 -16.42 3.39 -10.99
C ALA A 70 -17.21 2.48 -11.95
N GLU A 71 -18.16 3.06 -12.68
CA GLU A 71 -19.06 2.33 -13.58
C GLU A 71 -18.31 1.69 -14.75
N ARG A 72 -17.34 2.41 -15.35
CA ARG A 72 -16.47 1.84 -16.41
C ARG A 72 -15.65 0.64 -15.92
N ASN A 73 -15.43 0.56 -14.62
CA ASN A 73 -14.73 -0.56 -13.97
C ASN A 73 -15.68 -1.57 -13.31
N GLY A 74 -16.98 -1.54 -13.64
CA GLY A 74 -17.96 -2.52 -13.17
C GLY A 74 -18.37 -2.34 -11.71
N ILE A 75 -18.24 -1.14 -11.16
CA ILE A 75 -18.71 -0.77 -9.82
C ILE A 75 -19.84 0.24 -9.94
N ARG A 76 -21.05 -0.14 -9.54
CA ARG A 76 -22.18 0.80 -9.51
C ARG A 76 -22.26 1.47 -8.14
N PRO A 77 -22.78 2.71 -8.05
CA PRO A 77 -22.96 3.38 -6.76
C PRO A 77 -23.77 2.56 -5.73
N VAL A 78 -24.79 1.83 -6.21
CA VAL A 78 -25.63 0.96 -5.38
C VAL A 78 -24.89 -0.23 -4.78
N ASP A 79 -23.76 -0.64 -5.38
CA ASP A 79 -22.93 -1.73 -4.87
C ASP A 79 -22.10 -1.26 -3.66
N ILE A 80 -22.01 0.05 -3.42
CA ILE A 80 -21.29 0.65 -2.30
C ILE A 80 -22.24 1.27 -1.27
N MET A 81 -23.26 2.03 -1.70
CA MET A 81 -24.10 2.82 -0.78
C MET A 81 -25.59 2.51 -0.88
N PRO A 82 -26.34 2.60 0.25
CA PRO A 82 -25.86 2.70 1.64
C PRO A 82 -25.44 1.34 2.23
N PHE A 83 -25.92 0.24 1.67
CA PHE A 83 -25.72 -1.13 2.19
C PHE A 83 -25.34 -2.12 1.08
N GLY A 84 -24.65 -1.65 0.04
CA GLY A 84 -24.25 -2.49 -1.08
C GLY A 84 -23.23 -3.56 -0.67
N GLU A 85 -23.12 -4.62 -1.47
CA GLU A 85 -22.25 -5.77 -1.19
C GLU A 85 -20.77 -5.40 -1.02
N ARG A 86 -20.32 -4.30 -1.65
CA ARG A 86 -18.94 -3.81 -1.60
C ARG A 86 -18.71 -2.75 -0.52
N ARG A 87 -19.74 -2.38 0.25
CA ARG A 87 -19.64 -1.36 1.32
C ARG A 87 -18.53 -1.67 2.32
N ALA A 88 -18.50 -2.91 2.82
CA ALA A 88 -17.53 -3.31 3.83
C ALA A 88 -16.09 -3.27 3.31
N ALA A 89 -15.89 -3.64 2.03
CA ALA A 89 -14.58 -3.57 1.39
C ALA A 89 -14.12 -2.11 1.19
N PHE A 90 -15.02 -1.23 0.72
CA PHE A 90 -14.76 0.20 0.63
C PHE A 90 -14.35 0.80 1.99
N ASP A 91 -15.11 0.52 3.04
CA ASP A 91 -14.81 1.04 4.39
C ASP A 91 -13.48 0.48 4.93
N ALA A 92 -13.14 -0.77 4.60
CA ALA A 92 -11.87 -1.37 4.96
C ALA A 92 -10.68 -0.69 4.26
N ASP A 93 -10.80 -0.43 2.95
CA ASP A 93 -9.79 0.27 2.16
C ASP A 93 -9.60 1.71 2.64
N TYR A 94 -10.70 2.44 2.86
CA TYR A 94 -10.68 3.80 3.41
C TYR A 94 -9.91 3.84 4.74
N ARG A 95 -10.27 2.96 5.67
CA ARG A 95 -9.62 2.90 7.00
C ARG A 95 -8.17 2.46 6.92
N ARG A 96 -7.84 1.52 6.01
CA ARG A 96 -6.44 1.11 5.77
C ARG A 96 -5.64 2.32 5.29
N ARG A 97 -6.11 3.03 4.27
CA ARG A 97 -5.41 4.20 3.72
C ARG A 97 -5.23 5.31 4.74
N ALA A 98 -6.28 5.63 5.51
CA ALA A 98 -6.24 6.66 6.55
C ALA A 98 -5.18 6.37 7.63
N ARG A 99 -4.92 5.09 7.94
CA ARG A 99 -3.83 4.70 8.85
C ARG A 99 -2.46 4.82 8.18
N ASP A 100 -2.33 4.34 6.94
CA ASP A 100 -1.03 4.17 6.30
C ASP A 100 -0.44 5.48 5.74
N THR A 101 -1.28 6.50 5.52
CA THR A 101 -0.90 7.70 4.76
C THR A 101 -0.88 8.97 5.63
N GLN A 102 -0.81 8.84 6.95
CA GLN A 102 -0.79 9.98 7.87
C GLN A 102 0.37 10.94 7.54
N GLY A 103 0.03 12.16 7.13
CA GLY A 103 0.97 13.21 6.74
C GLY A 103 0.75 13.75 5.32
N SER A 104 1.39 14.87 4.99
CA SER A 104 1.25 15.70 3.77
C SER A 104 1.34 14.97 2.40
N ARG A 105 1.56 13.65 2.38
CA ARG A 105 1.54 12.82 1.16
C ARG A 105 0.13 12.63 0.60
N LEU A 106 -0.90 12.63 1.45
CA LEU A 106 -2.29 12.41 1.03
C LEU A 106 -2.79 13.54 0.12
N CYS A 107 -2.60 14.80 0.55
CA CYS A 107 -2.97 16.00 -0.22
C CYS A 107 -1.97 16.39 -1.32
N GLY A 108 -0.90 15.60 -1.49
CA GLY A 108 0.18 15.83 -2.45
C GLY A 108 0.24 14.70 -3.47
N ALA A 109 1.22 13.79 -3.29
CA ALA A 109 1.49 12.71 -4.22
C ALA A 109 0.27 11.82 -4.49
N LEU A 110 -0.48 11.43 -3.46
CA LEU A 110 -1.65 10.56 -3.67
C LEU A 110 -2.76 11.28 -4.44
N ALA A 111 -3.02 12.56 -4.15
CA ALA A 111 -3.98 13.35 -4.91
C ALA A 111 -3.56 13.50 -6.38
N GLN A 112 -2.26 13.70 -6.66
CA GLN A 112 -1.72 13.75 -8.01
C GLN A 112 -1.86 12.40 -8.74
N ASP A 113 -1.52 11.30 -8.08
CA ASP A 113 -1.66 9.94 -8.64
C ASP A 113 -3.13 9.65 -9.00
N ARG A 114 -4.06 10.05 -8.13
CA ARG A 114 -5.50 9.84 -8.33
C ARG A 114 -6.09 10.76 -9.40
N ASP A 115 -5.62 12.01 -9.50
CA ASP A 115 -6.00 12.91 -10.60
C ASP A 115 -5.45 12.44 -11.95
N ALA A 116 -4.25 11.87 -11.99
CA ALA A 116 -3.71 11.29 -13.22
C ALA A 116 -4.55 10.11 -13.74
N LEU A 117 -5.16 9.34 -12.82
CA LEU A 117 -6.07 8.23 -13.16
C LEU A 117 -7.47 8.73 -13.55
N ILE A 118 -7.95 9.79 -12.90
CA ILE A 118 -9.26 10.38 -13.15
C ILE A 118 -9.07 11.89 -13.39
N PRO A 119 -8.69 12.30 -14.62
CA PRO A 119 -8.35 13.69 -14.90
C PRO A 119 -9.48 14.66 -14.55
N GLY A 120 -9.16 15.64 -13.71
CA GLY A 120 -10.09 16.66 -13.25
C GLY A 120 -11.05 16.16 -12.16
N VAL A 121 -10.74 15.06 -11.47
CA VAL A 121 -11.53 14.60 -10.33
C VAL A 121 -11.39 15.55 -9.15
N PHE A 122 -10.23 16.19 -8.98
CA PHE A 122 -10.03 17.22 -7.97
C PHE A 122 -10.06 18.61 -8.60
N THR A 123 -10.76 19.52 -7.93
CA THR A 123 -10.72 20.95 -8.24
C THR A 123 -10.28 21.72 -7.00
N ALA A 124 -9.54 22.82 -7.20
CA ALA A 124 -9.20 23.72 -6.10
C ALA A 124 -10.48 24.34 -5.52
N ARG A 125 -10.57 24.39 -4.19
CA ARG A 125 -11.65 25.07 -3.48
C ARG A 125 -11.37 26.55 -3.30
#